data_AF-A0A5N5WAF1-F1
#
_entry.id   AF-A0A5N5WAF1-F1
#
_cell.length_a   1.000
_cell.length_b   1.000
_cell.length_c   1.000
_cell.angle_alpha   90.00
_cell.angle_beta   90.00
_cell.angle_gamma   90.00
#
_symmetry.space_group_name_H-M   'P 1'
#
loop_
_entity.id
_entity.type
_entity.pdbx_description
1 polymer ?
#
loop_
_entity_poly.entity_id
_entity_poly.type
_entity_poly.pdbx_seq_one_letter_code
_entity_poly.pdbx_strand_id
1 'polypeptide(L)'
;MTVRSVKGSYGPGERPKFEIVLKNTGSGACKVDIGSPTAVLKITDPAGTQHVWASDDCPRGRGEVLVEVPGSGETKRTLEWDRKRSAPQCAVPSAGAPAAAGTYRVEVKIGGVVDRGQFVLDKG
;
A
#
# COMPACT_ATOMS: atom_id res chain seq x y z
N MET A 1 8.36 -7.02 -8.58
CA MET A 1 7.55 -6.70 -7.39
C MET A 1 6.09 -6.80 -7.79
N THR A 2 5.24 -7.32 -6.91
CA THR A 2 3.79 -7.25 -7.11
C THR A 2 3.07 -6.78 -5.84
N VAL A 3 1.88 -6.21 -6.00
CA VAL A 3 0.93 -5.88 -4.94
C VAL A 3 -0.42 -6.47 -5.27
N ARG A 4 -1.04 -7.12 -4.30
CA ARG A 4 -2.43 -7.58 -4.40
C ARG A 4 -3.17 -7.34 -3.10
N SER A 5 -4.48 -7.18 -3.21
CA SER A 5 -5.33 -7.29 -2.04
C SER A 5 -5.43 -8.74 -1.59
N VAL A 6 -5.45 -8.97 -0.27
CA VAL A 6 -5.55 -10.33 0.30
C VAL A 6 -6.96 -10.90 0.10
N LYS A 7 -7.99 -10.05 0.03
CA LYS A 7 -9.37 -10.44 -0.29
C LYS A 7 -9.85 -9.65 -1.52
N GLY A 8 -10.81 -10.21 -2.26
CA GLY A 8 -11.47 -9.51 -3.37
C GLY A 8 -12.37 -8.36 -2.88
N SER A 9 -13.05 -8.56 -1.76
CA SER A 9 -13.90 -7.55 -1.12
C SER A 9 -13.76 -7.56 0.40
N TYR A 10 -14.17 -6.45 1.03
CA TYR A 10 -14.14 -6.25 2.47
C TYR A 10 -15.46 -5.62 2.94
N GLY A 11 -16.15 -6.33 3.84
CA GLY A 11 -17.40 -5.89 4.47
C GLY A 11 -17.22 -4.70 5.41
N PRO A 12 -18.30 -4.09 5.92
CA PRO A 12 -18.21 -3.01 6.91
C PRO A 12 -17.31 -3.36 8.09
N GLY A 13 -16.42 -2.43 8.47
CA GLY A 13 -15.49 -2.61 9.60
C GLY A 13 -14.27 -3.50 9.31
N GLU A 14 -14.25 -4.28 8.22
CA GLU A 14 -13.06 -5.04 7.84
C GLU A 14 -11.94 -4.13 7.35
N ARG A 15 -10.70 -4.42 7.73
CA ARG A 15 -9.55 -3.61 7.30
C ARG A 15 -8.90 -4.24 6.07
N PRO A 16 -8.84 -3.53 4.93
CA PRO A 16 -8.11 -4.02 3.76
C PRO A 16 -6.66 -4.36 4.09
N LYS A 17 -6.20 -5.49 3.55
CA LYS A 17 -4.82 -5.95 3.66
C LYS A 17 -4.24 -6.10 2.27
N PHE A 18 -3.04 -5.55 2.09
CA PHE A 18 -2.33 -5.58 0.82
C PHE A 18 -1.04 -6.36 1.00
N GLU A 19 -0.88 -7.42 0.24
CA GLU A 19 0.33 -8.22 0.20
C GLU A 19 1.23 -7.72 -0.93
N ILE A 20 2.46 -7.37 -0.56
CA ILE A 20 3.52 -6.91 -1.44
C ILE A 20 4.54 -8.04 -1.52
N VAL A 21 4.81 -8.52 -2.72
CA VAL A 21 5.79 -9.57 -2.98
C VAL A 21 7.02 -8.96 -3.65
N LEU A 22 8.13 -9.00 -2.92
CA LEU A 22 9.45 -8.65 -3.43
C LEU A 22 10.10 -9.92 -3.95
N LYS A 23 10.44 -9.97 -5.24
CA LYS A 23 11.08 -11.12 -5.89
C LYS A 23 12.49 -10.73 -6.32
N ASN A 24 13.45 -11.58 -6.01
CA ASN A 24 14.83 -11.44 -6.45
C ASN A 24 15.14 -12.52 -7.50
N THR A 25 15.55 -12.09 -8.68
CA THR A 25 15.91 -12.98 -9.80
C THR A 25 17.40 -13.27 -9.90
N GLY A 26 18.23 -12.59 -9.09
CA GLY A 26 19.66 -12.86 -8.97
C GLY A 26 19.93 -14.04 -8.05
N SER A 27 21.13 -14.61 -8.14
CA SER A 27 21.53 -15.77 -7.33
C SER A 27 21.93 -15.42 -5.89
N GLY A 28 22.33 -14.17 -5.62
CA GLY A 28 22.67 -13.68 -4.28
C GLY A 28 21.49 -12.98 -3.60
N ALA A 29 21.47 -13.00 -2.26
CA ALA A 29 20.52 -12.20 -1.49
C ALA A 29 20.75 -10.69 -1.74
N CYS A 30 19.67 -9.93 -1.81
CA CYS A 30 19.73 -8.47 -1.92
C CYS A 30 18.90 -7.81 -0.82
N LYS A 31 19.18 -6.54 -0.52
CA LYS A 31 18.39 -5.72 0.39
C LYS A 31 17.60 -4.69 -0.40
N VAL A 32 16.32 -4.57 -0.09
CA VAL A 32 15.40 -3.58 -0.67
C VAL A 32 14.99 -2.62 0.44
N ASP A 33 15.23 -1.33 0.24
CA ASP A 33 14.71 -0.30 1.13
C ASP A 33 13.20 -0.11 0.89
N ILE A 34 12.40 -0.39 1.92
CA ILE A 34 10.96 -0.16 1.95
C ILE A 34 10.55 0.92 2.96
N GLY A 35 11.51 1.74 3.39
CA GLY A 35 11.26 2.87 4.26
C GLY A 35 10.63 4.05 3.52
N SER A 36 9.95 4.92 4.25
CA SER A 36 9.49 6.20 3.70
C SER A 36 10.68 7.18 3.63
N PRO A 37 10.90 7.88 2.50
CA PRO A 37 10.01 8.02 1.35
C PRO A 37 10.31 7.08 0.16
N THR A 38 11.30 6.18 0.26
CA THR A 38 11.72 5.27 -0.83
C THR A 38 10.61 4.35 -1.31
N ALA A 39 9.76 3.88 -0.38
CA ALA A 39 8.58 3.09 -0.67
C ALA A 39 7.30 3.81 -0.24
N VAL A 40 6.30 3.79 -1.12
CA VAL A 40 4.98 4.38 -0.90
C VAL A 40 3.90 3.40 -1.34
N LEU A 41 2.93 3.16 -0.47
CA LEU A 41 1.66 2.55 -0.81
C LEU A 41 0.60 3.65 -0.85
N LYS A 42 -0.08 3.79 -1.98
CA LYS A 42 -1.14 4.77 -2.20
C LYS A 42 -2.46 4.08 -2.52
N ILE A 43 -3.54 4.62 -1.97
CA ILE A 43 -4.91 4.22 -2.24
C ILE A 43 -5.62 5.38 -2.91
N THR A 44 -6.27 5.08 -4.02
CA THR A 44 -7.08 6.03 -4.79
C THR A 44 -8.49 5.54 -4.94
N ASP A 45 -9.40 6.49 -5.13
CA ASP A 45 -10.83 6.24 -5.31
C ASP A 45 -11.12 5.45 -6.61
N PRO A 46 -12.37 5.00 -6.83
CA PRO A 46 -12.72 4.23 -8.03
C PRO A 46 -12.41 4.94 -9.35
N ALA A 47 -12.52 6.27 -9.40
CA ALA A 47 -12.17 7.06 -10.56
C ALA A 47 -10.65 7.19 -10.77
N GLY A 48 -9.83 6.81 -9.78
CA GLY A 48 -8.38 6.95 -9.78
C GLY A 48 -7.91 8.41 -9.73
N THR A 49 -8.82 9.34 -9.47
CA THR A 49 -8.58 10.78 -9.52
C THR A 49 -8.38 11.38 -8.13
N GLN A 50 -9.00 10.78 -7.10
CA GLN A 50 -8.92 11.29 -5.75
C GLN A 50 -7.96 10.47 -4.91
N HIS A 51 -7.05 11.20 -4.26
CA HIS A 51 -6.23 10.68 -3.18
C HIS A 51 -7.13 10.29 -2.00
N VAL A 52 -7.02 9.04 -1.57
CA VAL A 52 -7.76 8.54 -0.39
C VAL A 52 -6.81 8.42 0.79
N TRP A 53 -5.67 7.77 0.58
CA TRP A 53 -4.67 7.53 1.63
C TRP A 53 -3.31 7.23 1.01
N ALA A 54 -2.22 7.60 1.67
CA ALA A 54 -0.89 7.09 1.35
C ALA A 54 -0.03 6.89 2.59
N SER A 55 0.89 5.94 2.52
CA SER A 55 1.78 5.59 3.64
C SER A 55 2.76 6.71 4.02
N ASP A 56 3.02 7.65 3.11
CA ASP A 56 3.92 8.79 3.26
C ASP A 56 3.20 10.11 3.57
N ASP A 57 1.87 10.10 3.69
CA ASP A 57 1.10 11.29 4.08
C ASP A 57 1.43 11.75 5.49
N CYS A 58 1.48 10.80 6.44
CA CYS A 58 1.83 11.05 7.83
C CYS A 58 2.71 9.91 8.38
N PRO A 59 3.99 9.84 7.95
CA PRO A 59 4.86 8.75 8.34
C PRO A 59 5.18 8.85 9.84
N ARG A 60 5.02 7.75 10.58
CA ARG A 60 5.41 7.67 12.01
C ARG A 60 6.93 7.72 12.21
N GLY A 61 7.69 7.53 11.15
CA GLY A 61 9.14 7.62 11.13
C GLY A 61 9.62 7.74 9.69
N ARG A 62 10.73 8.45 9.49
CA ARG A 62 11.45 8.53 8.23
C ARG A 62 12.76 7.78 8.38
N GLY A 63 13.20 7.11 7.32
CA GLY A 63 14.44 6.37 7.34
C GLY A 63 14.34 5.06 6.59
N GLU A 64 15.52 4.49 6.35
CA GLU A 64 15.69 3.25 5.62
C GLU A 64 15.07 2.08 6.40
N VAL A 65 14.30 1.25 5.71
CA VAL A 65 13.81 -0.03 6.23
C VAL A 65 14.26 -1.11 5.27
N LEU A 66 15.44 -1.68 5.54
CA LEU A 66 16.01 -2.72 4.69
C LEU A 66 15.32 -4.05 4.91
N VAL A 67 14.81 -4.61 3.82
CA VAL A 67 14.27 -5.97 3.77
C VAL A 67 15.15 -6.83 2.89
N GLU A 68 15.64 -7.93 3.45
CA GLU A 68 16.37 -8.92 2.68
C GLU A 68 15.41 -9.75 1.81
N VAL A 69 15.84 -10.01 0.57
CA VAL A 69 15.17 -10.89 -0.38
C VAL A 69 16.20 -11.95 -0.83
N PRO A 70 15.98 -13.23 -0.47
CA PRO A 70 16.88 -14.32 -0.82
C PRO A 70 17.11 -14.41 -2.34
N GLY A 71 18.30 -14.87 -2.75
CA GLY A 71 18.60 -15.14 -4.15
C GLY A 71 17.61 -16.15 -4.76
N SER A 72 17.14 -15.89 -5.98
CA SER A 72 16.10 -16.65 -6.67
C SER A 72 14.80 -16.83 -5.85
N GLY A 73 14.59 -16.00 -4.83
CA GLY A 73 13.52 -16.14 -3.85
C GLY A 73 12.57 -14.94 -3.81
N GLU A 74 11.68 -14.98 -2.83
CA GLU A 74 10.74 -13.90 -2.55
C GLU A 74 10.59 -13.61 -1.06
N THR A 75 10.31 -12.35 -0.73
CA THR A 75 9.93 -11.90 0.61
C THR A 75 8.58 -11.20 0.51
N LYS A 76 7.66 -11.54 1.42
CA LYS A 76 6.31 -10.96 1.46
C LYS A 76 6.20 -9.95 2.59
N ARG A 77 5.49 -8.85 2.33
CA ARG A 77 5.12 -7.84 3.32
C ARG A 77 3.63 -7.55 3.22
N THR A 78 2.99 -7.37 4.36
CA THR A 78 1.55 -7.07 4.40
C THR A 78 1.34 -5.74 5.07
N LEU A 79 0.61 -4.86 4.40
CA LEU A 79 0.14 -3.59 4.96
C LEU A 79 -1.36 -3.67 5.22
N GLU A 80 -1.78 -3.30 6.43
CA GLU A 80 -3.20 -3.15 6.79
C GLU A 80 -3.56 -1.66 6.74
N TRP A 81 -4.71 -1.35 6.13
CA TRP A 81 -5.27 -0.01 6.11
C TRP A 81 -6.60 0.02 6.87
N ASP A 82 -6.75 0.99 7.78
CA ASP A 82 -7.92 1.12 8.66
C ASP A 82 -9.10 1.87 8.01
N ARG A 83 -9.08 2.04 6.69
CA ARG A 83 -10.04 2.82 5.88
C ARG A 83 -10.05 4.32 6.16
N LYS A 84 -9.18 4.84 7.02
CA LYS A 84 -9.10 6.29 7.24
C LYS A 84 -8.45 6.96 6.06
N ARG A 85 -9.00 8.11 5.70
CA ARG A 85 -8.36 9.01 4.74
C ARG A 85 -7.14 9.65 5.39
N SER A 86 -6.14 9.98 4.59
CA SER A 86 -5.00 10.80 5.01
C SER A 86 -4.76 11.91 3.99
N ALA A 87 -4.00 12.91 4.41
CA ALA A 87 -3.56 13.99 3.55
C ALA A 87 -2.06 14.26 3.78
N PRO A 88 -1.34 14.73 2.75
CA PRO A 88 0.09 15.01 2.85
C PRO A 88 0.45 15.87 4.06
N GLN A 89 1.65 15.66 4.61
CA GLN A 89 2.19 16.43 5.74
C GLN A 89 1.33 16.34 7.00
N CYS A 90 0.68 15.20 7.25
CA CYS A 90 -0.24 15.00 8.36
C CYS A 90 -1.40 16.03 8.39
N ALA A 91 -1.76 16.60 7.25
CA ALA A 91 -2.88 17.54 7.16
C ALA A 91 -4.21 16.83 7.47
N VAL A 92 -5.23 17.62 7.82
CA VAL A 92 -6.59 17.12 7.99
C VAL A 92 -7.16 16.76 6.61
N PRO A 93 -7.61 15.52 6.38
CA PRO A 93 -8.23 15.14 5.12
C PRO A 93 -9.50 15.96 4.87
N SER A 94 -9.73 16.35 3.61
CA SER A 94 -10.91 17.15 3.20
C SER A 94 -12.24 16.46 3.47
N ALA A 95 -12.26 15.12 3.60
CA ALA A 95 -13.40 14.34 4.02
C ALA A 95 -13.11 13.66 5.37
N GLY A 96 -13.95 13.95 6.37
CA GLY A 96 -13.80 13.41 7.73
C GLY A 96 -14.33 11.98 7.90
N ALA A 97 -15.09 11.45 6.93
CA ALA A 97 -15.61 10.09 6.98
C ALA A 97 -14.59 9.07 6.42
N PRO A 98 -14.59 7.83 6.93
CA PRO A 98 -13.85 6.72 6.32
C PRO A 98 -14.18 6.54 4.83
N ALA A 99 -13.31 5.83 4.12
CA ALA A 99 -13.55 5.48 2.73
C ALA A 99 -14.89 4.73 2.57
N ALA A 100 -15.72 5.24 1.65
CA ALA A 100 -17.05 4.71 1.38
C ALA A 100 -16.99 3.37 0.61
N ALA A 101 -18.12 2.68 0.48
CA ALA A 101 -18.20 1.50 -0.39
C ALA A 101 -17.83 1.84 -1.85
N GLY A 102 -17.18 0.91 -2.54
CA GLY A 102 -16.73 1.10 -3.91
C GLY A 102 -15.49 0.28 -4.26
N THR A 103 -15.10 0.30 -5.53
CA THR A 103 -13.87 -0.34 -6.02
C THR A 103 -12.70 0.63 -5.90
N TYR A 104 -11.67 0.28 -5.16
CA TYR A 104 -10.49 1.11 -4.97
C TYR A 104 -9.30 0.55 -5.72
N ARG A 105 -8.30 1.40 -5.96
CA ARG A 105 -7.01 0.99 -6.49
C ARG A 105 -5.94 1.18 -5.43
N VAL A 106 -5.12 0.16 -5.26
CA VAL A 106 -3.87 0.23 -4.50
C VAL A 106 -2.70 0.30 -5.48
N GLU A 107 -1.78 1.21 -5.24
CA GLU A 107 -0.53 1.36 -5.99
C GLU A 107 0.62 1.28 -4.99
N VAL A 108 1.66 0.51 -5.34
CA VAL A 108 2.89 0.44 -4.57
C VAL A 108 4.03 0.86 -5.46
N LYS A 109 4.84 1.82 -4.97
CA LYS A 109 6.07 2.27 -5.59
C LYS A 109 7.24 1.97 -4.66
N ILE A 110 8.26 1.25 -5.14
CA ILE A 110 9.49 0.96 -4.39
C ILE A 110 10.66 1.11 -5.35
N GLY A 111 11.61 2.00 -5.05
CA GLY A 111 12.84 2.16 -5.85
C GLY A 111 12.58 2.46 -7.34
N GLY A 112 11.49 3.18 -7.65
CA GLY A 112 11.08 3.49 -9.03
C GLY A 112 10.24 2.42 -9.74
N VAL A 113 10.13 1.21 -9.18
CA VAL A 113 9.24 0.16 -9.69
C VAL A 113 7.83 0.41 -9.14
N VAL A 114 6.82 0.30 -10.01
CA VAL A 114 5.41 0.48 -9.66
C VAL A 114 4.63 -0.78 -9.99
N ASP A 115 3.76 -1.20 -9.07
CA ASP A 115 2.73 -2.19 -9.34
C ASP A 115 1.38 -1.75 -8.77
N ARG A 116 0.28 -2.30 -9.31
CA ARG A 116 -1.09 -1.88 -8.98
C ARG A 116 -2.01 -3.07 -8.82
N GLY A 117 -2.95 -2.93 -7.89
CA GLY A 117 -4.05 -3.87 -7.68
C GLY A 117 -5.38 -3.15 -7.43
N GLN A 118 -6.45 -3.93 -7.35
CA GLN A 118 -7.78 -3.44 -7.01
C GLN A 118 -8.37 -4.24 -5.85
N PHE A 119 -9.32 -3.63 -5.16
CA PHE A 119 -10.09 -4.25 -4.09
C PHE A 119 -11.46 -3.56 -3.96
N VAL A 120 -12.43 -4.25 -3.37
CA VAL A 120 -13.78 -3.70 -3.16
C VAL A 120 -14.03 -3.46 -1.67
N LEU A 121 -14.62 -2.32 -1.34
CA LEU A 121 -15.28 -2.09 -0.07
C LEU A 121 -16.78 -2.29 -0.27
N ASP A 122 -17.35 -3.29 0.38
CA ASP A 122 -18.76 -3.63 0.20
C ASP A 122 -19.68 -2.61 0.88
N LYS A 123 -20.89 -2.47 0.35
CA LYS A 123 -21.97 -1.77 1.06
C LYS A 123 -22.37 -2.65 2.24
N GLY A 124 -22.54 -2.01 3.40
CA GLY A 124 -23.15 -2.66 4.57
C GLY A 124 -24.64 -2.86 4.43
#